data_AF-A0A834VZU9-F1
#
_entry.id   AF-A0A834VZU9-F1
#
_cell.length_a   1.000
_cell.length_b   1.000
_cell.length_c   1.000
_cell.angle_alpha   90.00
_cell.angle_beta   90.00
_cell.angle_gamma   90.00
#
_symmetry.space_group_name_H-M   'P 1'
#
loop_
_entity.id
_entity.type
_entity.pdbx_description
1 polymer ?
#
loop_
_entity_poly.entity_id
_entity_poly.type
_entity_poly.pdbx_seq_one_letter_code
_entity_poly.pdbx_strand_id
1 'polypeptide(L)' 'MIDDQGLGFIANYLGIFIFALVIVYHLVTADPKYEGS' A
#
# COMPACT_ATOMS: atom_id res chain seq x y z
N MET A 1 1.84 2.61 26.23
CA MET A 1 1.15 3.71 25.55
C MET A 1 2.00 4.05 24.35
N ILE A 2 1.43 4.02 23.15
CA ILE A 2 2.14 4.51 21.97
C ILE A 2 2.23 6.02 22.11
N ASP A 3 3.42 6.59 21.95
CA ASP A 3 3.61 8.04 21.98
C ASP A 3 3.38 8.63 20.57
N ASP A 4 3.29 9.96 20.50
CA ASP A 4 3.03 10.65 19.23
C ASP A 4 4.13 10.36 18.19
N GLN A 5 5.36 10.13 18.66
CA GLN A 5 6.49 9.74 17.82
C GLN A 5 6.29 8.34 17.21
N GLY A 6 5.92 7.35 18.02
CA GLY A 6 5.64 6.00 17.57
C GLY A 6 4.43 5.94 16.64
N LEU A 7 3.40 6.74 16.92
CA LEU A 7 2.23 6.86 16.06
C LEU A 7 2.60 7.47 14.70
N GLY A 8 3.40 8.54 14.68
CA GLY A 8 3.89 9.17 13.45
C GLY A 8 4.76 8.25 12.58
N PHE A 9 5.59 7.41 13.22
CA PHE A 9 6.38 6.39 12.53
C PHE A 9 5.50 5.33 11.88
N ILE A 10 4.55 4.76 12.63
CA ILE A 10 3.63 3.73 12.13
C ILE A 10 2.74 4.28 11.01
N ALA A 11 2.24 5.51 11.15
CA ALA A 11 1.42 6.14 10.12
C ALA A 11 2.19 6.38 8.81
N ASN A 12 3.45 6.84 8.89
CA ASN A 12 4.30 6.97 7.71
C ASN A 12 4.59 5.62 7.05
N TYR A 13 4.96 4.62 7.85
CA TYR A 13 5.25 3.29 7.36
C TYR A 13 4.03 2.66 6.68
N LEU A 14 2.86 2.73 7.32
CA LEU A 14 1.60 2.25 6.75
C LEU A 14 1.21 3.01 5.48
N GLY A 15 1.40 4.33 5.44
CA GLY A 15 1.10 5.14 4.25
C GLY A 15 1.92 4.70 3.03
N ILE A 16 3.24 4.56 3.20
CA ILE A 16 4.13 4.07 2.13
C ILE A 16 3.77 2.63 1.75
N PHE A 17 3.49 1.77 2.74
CA PHE A 17 3.15 0.37 2.52
C PHE A 17 1.87 0.22 1.70
N ILE A 18 0.80 0.95 2.05
CA ILE A 18 -0.46 0.94 1.31
C ILE A 18 -0.26 1.49 -0.10
N PHE A 19 0.54 2.55 -0.27
CA PHE A 19 0.82 3.11 -1.58
C PHE A 19 1.53 2.09 -2.49
N ALA A 20 2.51 1.36 -1.96
CA ALA A 20 3.18 0.28 -2.69
C ALA A 20 2.19 -0.84 -3.08
N LEU A 21 1.27 -1.22 -2.19
CA LEU A 21 0.23 -2.21 -2.50
C LEU A 21 -0.71 -1.75 -3.63
N VAL A 22 -1.09 -0.46 -3.65
CA VAL A 22 -1.92 0.10 -4.72
C VAL A 22 -1.20 0.06 -6.06
N ILE A 23 0.11 0.34 -6.09
CA ILE A 23 0.93 0.23 -7.31
C ILE A 23 0.96 -1.23 -7.78
N VAL A 24 1.26 -2.17 -6.89
CA VAL A 24 1.28 -3.60 -7.24
C VAL A 24 -0.08 -4.07 -7.74
N TYR A 25 -1.17 -3.66 -7.10
CA TYR A 25 -2.52 -3.97 -7.57
C TYR A 25 -2.74 -3.48 -9.00
N HIS A 26 -2.41 -2.21 -9.30
CA HIS A 26 -2.54 -1.67 -10.65
C HIS A 26 -1.66 -2.42 -11.66
N LEU A 27 -0.44 -2.80 -11.29
CA LEU A 27 0.44 -3.56 -12.17
C LEU A 27 -0.13 -4.95 -12.47
N VAL A 28 -0.71 -5.61 -11.48
CA VAL A 28 -1.35 -6.92 -11.65
C VAL A 28 -2.63 -6.81 -12.47
N THR A 29 -3.48 -5.81 -12.21
CA THR A 29 -4.74 -5.63 -12.96
C THR A 29 -4.53 -5.06 -14.35
N ALA A 30 -3.43 -4.35 -14.61
CA ALA A 30 -3.07 -3.86 -15.93
C ALA A 30 -2.46 -4.97 -16.81
N ASP A 31 -2.10 -6.12 -16.23
CA ASP A 31 -1.70 -7.28 -17.01
C ASP A 31 -2.97 -7.89 -17.66
N PRO A 32 -3.04 -7.96 -19.00
CA PRO A 32 -4.19 -8.49 -19.74
C PRO A 32 -4.49 -9.96 -19.42
N LYS A 33 -3.57 -10.67 -18.76
CA LYS A 33 -3.81 -12.01 -18.20
C LYS A 33 -4.90 -12.01 -17.11
N TYR A 34 -5.15 -10.89 -16.45
CA TYR A 34 -6.14 -10.72 -15.39
C TYR A 34 -7.29 -9.77 -15.78
N GLU A 35 -7.35 -9.35 -17.05
CA GLU A 35 -8.58 -8.77 -17.60
C GLU A 35 -9.67 -9.84 -17.47
N GLY A 36 -10.61 -9.60 -16.56
CA GLY A 36 -11.75 -10.48 -16.33
C GLY A 36 -12.45 -10.75 -17.66
N SER A 37 -12.59 -12.03 -17.98
CA SER A 37 -13.27 -12.52 -19.18
C SER A 37 -14.69 -11.99 -19.31
#